data_AF-A0A0M2CUZ0-F1
#
_entry.id   AF-A0A0M2CUZ0-F1
#
_cell.length_a   1.000
_cell.length_b   1.000
_cell.length_c   1.000
_cell.angle_alpha   90.00
_cell.angle_beta   90.00
_cell.angle_gamma   90.00
#
_symmetry.space_group_name_H-M   'P 1'
#
loop_
_entity.id
_entity.type
_entity.pdbx_description
1 polymer ?
#
loop_
_entity_poly.entity_id
_entity_poly.type
_entity_poly.pdbx_seq_one_letter_code
_entity_poly.pdbx_strand_id
1 'polypeptide(L)'
;MSDEQQRPGPAGHGPGGPGSTPPAGQDPRTDPAAAAPPGARSFAVGAPLSQLRRPVPQVGDEREQAEAGTASSFYDQVGGHETFVKLVHEFYARVAEDERFRALYPEDDLGPAEERLRMFLEQYWGGPTTYSEQRGHPRLRMRHMPFPVDTWARETWLTHMRAALDTLELSPLHDGIIWDYFDRAAHAMINRPG
;
A
#
# COMPACT_ATOMS: atom_id res chain seq x y z
N MET A 1 -82.02 25.54 3.77
CA MET A 1 -81.90 24.13 4.15
C MET A 1 -80.78 23.54 3.33
N SER A 2 -79.82 22.95 4.04
CA SER A 2 -78.48 22.49 3.64
C SER A 2 -78.45 21.65 2.37
N ASP A 3 -77.39 21.76 1.56
CA ASP A 3 -76.28 20.80 1.68
C ASP A 3 -75.02 21.32 0.95
N GLU A 4 -73.90 21.05 1.59
CA GLU A 4 -72.56 21.59 1.44
C GLU A 4 -71.69 20.52 0.80
N GLN A 5 -71.04 20.76 -0.34
CA GLN A 5 -69.92 19.91 -0.71
C GLN A 5 -68.76 20.69 -1.37
N GLN A 6 -67.71 20.79 -0.56
CA GLN A 6 -66.45 21.50 -0.71
C GLN A 6 -65.46 20.71 -1.58
N ARG A 7 -64.67 21.41 -2.41
CA ARG A 7 -63.44 20.92 -3.06
C ARG A 7 -62.18 21.28 -2.19
N PRO A 8 -60.92 21.09 -2.64
CA PRO A 8 -60.09 19.88 -2.61
C PRO A 8 -58.76 20.10 -1.83
N GLY A 9 -57.90 19.08 -1.74
CA GLY A 9 -56.46 19.27 -1.45
C GLY A 9 -55.70 17.98 -1.09
N PRO A 10 -54.44 17.81 -1.54
CA PRO A 10 -53.53 16.83 -0.96
C PRO A 10 -52.28 17.47 -0.36
N ALA A 11 -51.88 17.03 0.84
CA ALA A 11 -50.50 17.12 1.35
C ALA A 11 -50.27 16.19 2.55
N GLY A 12 -49.17 15.41 2.50
CA GLY A 12 -48.22 15.31 3.63
C GLY A 12 -48.08 14.00 4.43
N HIS A 13 -46.88 13.40 4.30
CA HIS A 13 -45.98 12.83 5.33
C HIS A 13 -46.29 11.50 6.10
N GLY A 14 -45.23 10.67 6.25
CA GLY A 14 -45.13 9.35 6.94
C GLY A 14 -45.21 9.42 8.49
N PRO A 15 -44.69 8.45 9.32
CA PRO A 15 -43.51 7.57 9.14
C PRO A 15 -43.62 6.11 9.71
N GLY A 16 -42.53 5.31 9.58
CA GLY A 16 -42.08 4.32 10.62
C GLY A 16 -42.37 2.82 10.43
N GLY A 17 -41.31 1.98 10.35
CA GLY A 17 -41.32 0.49 10.37
C GLY A 17 -41.48 -0.12 11.78
N PRO A 18 -40.99 -1.34 12.14
CA PRO A 18 -40.10 -2.27 11.39
C PRO A 18 -40.45 -3.79 11.48
N GLY A 19 -39.67 -4.63 10.77
CA GLY A 19 -39.28 -5.97 11.26
C GLY A 19 -39.70 -7.18 10.42
N SER A 20 -38.72 -7.84 9.80
CA SER A 20 -38.57 -9.31 9.76
C SER A 20 -37.25 -9.74 9.10
N THR A 21 -36.34 -10.25 9.92
CA THR A 21 -35.23 -11.21 9.67
C THR A 21 -35.80 -12.54 9.10
N PRO A 22 -35.11 -13.45 8.36
CA PRO A 22 -33.78 -14.08 8.62
C PRO A 22 -33.00 -14.48 7.32
N PRO A 23 -31.99 -15.39 7.25
CA PRO A 23 -31.35 -16.22 8.28
C PRO A 23 -29.80 -16.21 8.35
N ALA A 24 -29.32 -16.78 9.46
CA ALA A 24 -27.93 -17.11 9.76
C ALA A 24 -27.52 -18.47 9.15
N GLY A 25 -26.28 -18.53 8.65
CA GLY A 25 -25.58 -19.76 8.25
C GLY A 25 -24.17 -19.44 7.78
N GLN A 26 -23.18 -19.68 8.66
CA GLN A 26 -21.78 -20.15 8.49
C GLN A 26 -21.00 -19.70 7.23
N ASP A 27 -19.72 -19.29 7.26
CA ASP A 27 -18.58 -19.64 8.11
C ASP A 27 -17.40 -18.66 7.82
N PRO A 28 -16.23 -18.75 8.50
CA PRO A 28 -15.28 -17.64 8.65
C PRO A 28 -14.52 -17.33 7.38
N ARG A 29 -14.65 -16.10 6.89
CA ARG A 29 -13.76 -15.58 5.85
C ARG A 29 -12.41 -15.29 6.45
N THR A 30 -11.50 -16.22 6.21
CA THR A 30 -10.05 -16.03 6.12
C THR A 30 -9.70 -14.61 5.68
N ASP A 31 -8.98 -13.88 6.54
CA ASP A 31 -8.27 -12.66 6.18
C ASP A 31 -7.11 -12.99 5.22
N PRO A 32 -7.06 -12.45 3.99
CA PRO A 32 -5.87 -12.50 3.15
C PRO A 32 -5.29 -11.09 3.06
N ALA A 33 -4.78 -10.54 4.15
CA ALA A 33 -4.28 -9.16 4.18
C ALA A 33 -2.87 -9.06 4.78
N ALA A 34 -1.93 -9.80 4.18
CA ALA A 34 -0.53 -9.41 3.97
C ALA A 34 0.14 -10.57 3.22
N ALA A 35 0.14 -10.53 1.90
CA ALA A 35 1.08 -11.35 1.14
C ALA A 35 2.49 -10.94 1.58
N ALA A 36 3.23 -11.89 2.17
CA ALA A 36 4.64 -11.72 2.45
C ALA A 36 5.38 -11.40 1.14
N PRO A 37 6.39 -10.53 1.15
CA PRO A 37 7.21 -10.30 -0.04
C PRO A 37 7.85 -11.64 -0.47
N PRO A 38 8.00 -11.92 -1.77
CA PRO A 38 8.77 -13.08 -2.21
C PRO A 38 10.22 -12.92 -1.73
N GLY A 39 10.64 -13.72 -0.74
CA GLY A 39 12.04 -13.78 -0.29
C GLY A 39 12.31 -13.58 1.21
N ALA A 40 11.30 -13.34 2.07
CA ALA A 40 11.54 -13.19 3.50
C ALA A 40 11.86 -14.53 4.19
N ARG A 41 13.15 -14.77 4.47
CA ARG A 41 13.60 -15.90 5.31
C ARG A 41 13.18 -15.70 6.77
N SER A 42 12.52 -16.69 7.35
CA SER A 42 12.22 -16.77 8.79
C SER A 42 13.52 -16.90 9.60
N PHE A 43 13.74 -16.01 10.57
CA PHE A 43 14.76 -16.19 11.60
C PHE A 43 14.11 -16.61 12.92
N ALA A 44 14.45 -17.81 13.38
CA ALA A 44 14.18 -18.26 14.74
C ALA A 44 15.19 -17.62 15.71
N VAL A 45 14.69 -17.13 16.84
CA VAL A 45 15.47 -16.59 17.97
C VAL A 45 15.82 -17.72 18.93
N GLY A 46 17.12 -17.83 19.27
CA GLY A 46 17.56 -18.37 20.56
C GLY A 46 18.63 -19.46 20.53
N ALA A 47 19.88 -19.09 20.83
CA ALA A 47 20.77 -19.79 21.78
C ALA A 47 22.10 -19.03 21.99
N PRO A 48 22.73 -19.12 23.19
CA PRO A 48 23.70 -18.14 23.70
C PRO A 48 25.17 -18.37 23.35
N LEU A 49 25.92 -17.26 23.43
CA LEU A 49 27.37 -17.14 23.38
C LEU A 49 28.05 -17.88 24.54
N SER A 50 29.03 -18.74 24.23
CA SER A 50 30.41 -18.69 24.76
C SER A 50 31.19 -19.93 24.33
N GLN A 51 32.33 -19.73 23.68
CA GLN A 51 33.68 -20.14 24.13
C GLN A 51 34.63 -20.18 22.92
N LEU A 52 35.73 -19.42 23.03
CA LEU A 52 36.81 -19.31 22.05
C LEU A 52 37.52 -20.65 21.84
N ARG A 53 37.90 -20.93 20.58
CA ARG A 53 39.19 -21.54 20.21
C ARG A 53 39.44 -21.40 18.69
N ARG A 54 40.48 -20.65 18.32
CA ARG A 54 41.14 -20.73 16.99
C ARG A 54 42.24 -21.80 17.04
N PRO A 55 42.60 -22.43 15.90
CA PRO A 55 43.73 -21.93 15.10
C PRO A 55 43.50 -21.93 13.55
N VAL A 56 44.47 -21.31 12.86
CA VAL A 56 44.62 -20.85 11.45
C VAL A 56 45.34 -21.92 10.59
N PRO A 57 45.64 -21.78 9.26
CA PRO A 57 44.88 -21.36 8.06
C PRO A 57 44.71 -22.52 7.04
N GLN A 58 43.79 -22.42 6.08
CA GLN A 58 43.92 -23.15 4.80
C GLN A 58 43.65 -22.20 3.65
N VAL A 59 44.71 -21.93 2.88
CA VAL A 59 44.68 -21.30 1.56
C VAL A 59 44.16 -22.33 0.58
N GLY A 60 43.06 -22.03 -0.11
CA GLY A 60 42.48 -22.88 -1.15
C GLY A 60 41.00 -22.56 -1.34
N ASP A 61 40.67 -21.98 -2.50
CA ASP A 61 39.32 -21.72 -3.02
C ASP A 61 38.46 -20.61 -2.39
N GLU A 62 39.02 -19.39 -2.29
CA GLU A 62 38.23 -18.15 -2.13
C GLU A 62 37.60 -17.66 -3.45
N ARG A 63 37.64 -18.46 -4.53
CA ARG A 63 36.92 -18.18 -5.78
C ARG A 63 35.60 -18.93 -5.93
N GLU A 64 35.24 -19.76 -4.96
CA GLU A 64 34.06 -20.63 -5.04
C GLU A 64 32.95 -20.25 -4.03
N GLN A 65 32.81 -18.95 -3.71
CA GLN A 65 31.66 -18.42 -2.93
C GLN A 65 31.02 -17.17 -3.55
N ALA A 66 31.37 -16.80 -4.78
CA ALA A 66 30.79 -15.65 -5.50
C ALA A 66 29.73 -16.04 -6.56
N GLU A 67 29.35 -17.32 -6.66
CA GLU A 67 28.37 -17.81 -7.65
C GLU A 67 27.21 -18.60 -7.01
N ALA A 68 26.81 -18.22 -5.80
CA ALA A 68 25.45 -18.53 -5.36
C ALA A 68 24.50 -17.61 -6.12
N GLY A 69 23.95 -18.09 -7.24
CA GLY A 69 23.00 -17.39 -8.10
C GLY A 69 21.77 -16.90 -7.34
N THR A 70 21.86 -15.71 -6.77
CA THR A 70 20.74 -14.99 -6.20
C THR A 70 19.87 -14.52 -7.35
N ALA A 71 18.65 -15.02 -7.46
CA ALA A 71 17.66 -14.41 -8.33
C ALA A 71 17.63 -12.91 -8.01
N SER A 72 17.92 -12.08 -9.01
CA SER A 72 17.89 -10.62 -8.90
C SER A 72 16.51 -10.21 -8.36
N SER A 73 16.47 -9.40 -7.30
CA SER A 73 15.20 -8.96 -6.71
C SER A 73 14.40 -8.14 -7.74
N PHE A 74 13.09 -7.98 -7.55
CA PHE A 74 12.33 -7.10 -8.45
C PHE A 74 12.88 -5.66 -8.40
N TYR A 75 13.29 -5.21 -7.21
CA TYR A 75 14.00 -3.94 -7.01
C TYR A 75 15.23 -3.82 -7.92
N ASP A 76 16.09 -4.84 -7.97
CA ASP A 76 17.28 -4.83 -8.84
C ASP A 76 16.90 -4.86 -10.33
N GLN A 77 15.88 -5.66 -10.69
CA GLN A 77 15.41 -5.83 -12.07
C GLN A 77 14.85 -4.55 -12.69
N VAL A 78 14.29 -3.64 -11.89
CA VAL A 78 13.74 -2.37 -12.38
C VAL A 78 14.73 -1.21 -12.32
N GLY A 79 15.95 -1.42 -11.82
CA GLY A 79 16.99 -0.37 -11.75
C GLY A 79 17.24 0.19 -10.34
N GLY A 80 16.73 -0.45 -9.30
CA GLY A 80 17.03 -0.15 -7.90
C GLY A 80 16.61 1.25 -7.45
N HIS A 81 17.42 1.85 -6.57
CA HIS A 81 17.12 3.08 -5.84
C HIS A 81 16.64 4.22 -6.74
N GLU A 82 17.37 4.51 -7.82
CA GLU A 82 17.08 5.63 -8.72
C GLU A 82 15.68 5.52 -9.36
N THR A 83 15.20 4.29 -9.56
CA THR A 83 13.87 4.04 -10.11
C THR A 83 12.77 4.44 -9.12
N PHE A 84 12.95 4.10 -7.84
CA PHE A 84 11.99 4.46 -6.79
C PHE A 84 12.10 5.92 -6.39
N VAL A 85 13.29 6.53 -6.45
CA VAL A 85 13.46 7.99 -6.33
C VAL A 85 12.64 8.69 -7.41
N LYS A 86 12.85 8.34 -8.69
CA LYS A 86 12.11 8.96 -9.79
C LYS A 86 10.61 8.74 -9.69
N LEU A 87 10.17 7.50 -9.45
CA LEU A 87 8.75 7.15 -9.34
C LEU A 87 8.04 7.98 -8.27
N VAL A 88 8.61 8.02 -7.07
CA VAL A 88 7.97 8.67 -5.93
C VAL A 88 8.05 10.20 -6.08
N HIS A 89 9.16 10.72 -6.61
CA HIS A 89 9.29 12.14 -6.90
C HIS A 89 8.23 12.61 -7.91
N GLU A 90 8.09 11.91 -9.04
CA GLU A 90 7.09 12.22 -10.07
C GLU A 90 5.66 12.12 -9.52
N PHE A 91 5.39 11.13 -8.66
CA PHE A 91 4.11 11.01 -7.97
C PHE A 91 3.83 12.23 -7.08
N TYR A 92 4.76 12.63 -6.21
CA TYR A 92 4.55 13.77 -5.31
C TYR A 92 4.55 15.13 -6.01
N ALA A 93 5.26 15.28 -7.14
CA ALA A 93 5.15 16.45 -8.00
C ALA A 93 3.71 16.64 -8.50
N ARG A 94 3.06 15.56 -8.95
CA ARG A 94 1.64 15.59 -9.38
C ARG A 94 0.68 15.83 -8.22
N VAL A 95 0.94 15.24 -7.05
CA VAL A 95 0.17 15.52 -5.83
C VAL A 95 0.24 17.00 -5.46
N ALA A 96 1.41 17.64 -5.61
CA ALA A 96 1.57 19.06 -5.32
C ALA A 96 0.77 19.97 -6.27
N GLU A 97 0.58 19.55 -7.52
CA GLU A 97 -0.17 20.29 -8.55
C GLU A 97 -1.69 20.11 -8.46
N ASP A 98 -2.17 19.04 -7.84
CA ASP A 98 -3.61 18.77 -7.64
C ASP A 98 -4.09 19.37 -6.32
N GLU A 99 -4.58 20.62 -6.34
CA GLU A 99 -5.05 21.34 -5.14
C GLU A 99 -6.05 20.55 -4.29
N ARG A 100 -6.98 19.82 -4.94
CA ARG A 100 -8.03 19.08 -4.24
C ARG A 100 -7.46 17.85 -3.54
N PHE A 101 -6.59 17.11 -4.21
CA PHE A 101 -5.96 15.93 -3.63
C PHE A 101 -4.90 16.32 -2.59
N ARG A 102 -4.17 17.41 -2.83
CA ARG A 102 -3.18 18.00 -1.93
C ARG A 102 -3.78 18.37 -0.58
N ALA A 103 -5.04 18.80 -0.54
CA ALA A 103 -5.76 19.12 0.69
C ALA A 103 -5.96 17.92 1.64
N LEU A 104 -5.76 16.69 1.16
CA LEU A 104 -5.77 15.49 2.01
C LEU A 104 -4.50 15.34 2.85
N TYR A 105 -3.42 16.06 2.50
CA TYR A 105 -2.14 16.02 3.18
C TYR A 105 -2.08 17.16 4.22
N PRO A 106 -1.90 16.85 5.51
CA PRO A 106 -1.94 17.84 6.59
C PRO A 106 -0.69 18.72 6.66
N GLU A 107 0.44 18.22 6.17
CA GLU A 107 1.73 18.93 6.17
C GLU A 107 1.84 19.73 4.86
N ASP A 108 2.38 20.96 4.92
CA ASP A 108 2.69 21.79 3.74
C ASP A 108 3.89 21.24 2.96
N ASP A 109 4.84 20.63 3.67
CA ASP A 109 5.99 19.95 3.10
C ASP A 109 5.66 18.47 2.84
N LEU A 110 5.74 18.06 1.57
CA LEU A 110 5.51 16.67 1.16
C LEU A 110 6.77 15.81 1.26
N GLY A 111 7.95 16.40 1.44
CA GLY A 111 9.24 15.69 1.45
C GLY A 111 9.30 14.52 2.44
N PRO A 112 8.85 14.68 3.70
CA PRO A 112 8.80 13.58 4.65
C PRO A 112 7.82 12.46 4.24
N ALA A 113 6.73 12.77 3.52
CA ALA A 113 5.80 11.77 3.01
C ALA A 113 6.41 11.02 1.82
N GLU A 114 7.07 11.73 0.91
CA GLU A 114 7.86 11.20 -0.20
C GLU A 114 8.93 10.21 0.27
N GLU A 115 9.74 10.58 1.27
CA GLU A 115 10.77 9.69 1.81
C GLU A 115 10.18 8.39 2.37
N ARG A 116 9.05 8.49 3.10
CA ARG A 116 8.38 7.32 3.69
C ARG A 116 7.81 6.38 2.64
N LEU A 117 7.24 6.92 1.55
CA LEU A 117 6.73 6.09 0.46
C LEU A 117 7.89 5.43 -0.29
N ARG A 118 8.97 6.15 -0.58
CA ARG A 118 10.17 5.60 -1.24
C ARG A 118 10.76 4.44 -0.45
N MET A 119 11.11 4.67 0.82
CA MET A 119 11.68 3.60 1.67
C MET A 119 10.75 2.39 1.75
N PHE A 120 9.43 2.61 1.81
CA PHE A 120 8.46 1.52 1.83
C PHE A 120 8.48 0.70 0.55
N LEU A 121 8.45 1.35 -0.63
CA LEU A 121 8.43 0.67 -1.92
C LEU A 121 9.75 -0.06 -2.19
N GLU A 122 10.88 0.56 -1.87
CA GLU A 122 12.19 -0.09 -1.97
C GLU A 122 12.21 -1.38 -1.15
N GLN A 123 11.80 -1.31 0.12
CA GLN A 123 11.73 -2.49 0.96
C GLN A 123 10.74 -3.53 0.43
N TYR A 124 9.57 -3.10 -0.06
CA TYR A 124 8.53 -4.00 -0.56
C TYR A 124 9.02 -4.85 -1.74
N TRP A 125 9.82 -4.25 -2.63
CA TRP A 125 10.33 -4.91 -3.85
C TRP A 125 11.67 -5.64 -3.68
N GLY A 126 12.17 -5.75 -2.44
CA GLY A 126 13.37 -6.51 -2.10
C GLY A 126 14.65 -5.67 -1.98
N GLY A 127 14.53 -4.34 -1.92
CA GLY A 127 15.60 -3.42 -1.59
C GLY A 127 15.86 -3.29 -0.08
N PRO A 128 16.49 -2.19 0.37
CA PRO A 128 16.87 -1.98 1.77
C PRO A 128 15.70 -2.05 2.77
N THR A 129 15.98 -2.53 4.00
CA THR A 129 15.01 -2.65 5.11
C THR A 129 14.79 -1.37 5.92
N THR A 130 15.26 -0.24 5.40
CA THR A 130 15.32 1.06 6.09
C THR A 130 13.96 1.52 6.61
N TYR A 131 12.87 1.27 5.88
CA TYR A 131 11.53 1.61 6.34
C TYR A 131 11.21 0.93 7.68
N SER A 132 11.44 -0.38 7.79
CA SER A 132 11.12 -1.13 9.01
C SER A 132 12.07 -0.80 10.15
N GLU A 133 13.34 -0.53 9.85
CA GLU A 133 14.32 -0.11 10.85
C GLU A 133 13.93 1.21 11.51
N GLN A 134 13.43 2.17 10.72
CA GLN A 134 13.06 3.49 11.23
C GLN A 134 11.61 3.58 11.74
N ARG A 135 10.68 2.82 11.14
CA ARG A 135 9.23 2.96 11.37
C ARG A 135 8.59 1.72 11.96
N GLY A 136 9.31 0.62 12.10
CA GLY A 136 8.75 -0.67 12.48
C GLY A 136 7.77 -1.22 11.43
N HIS A 137 6.93 -2.16 11.86
CA HIS A 137 6.01 -2.88 10.99
C HIS A 137 5.09 -1.92 10.18
N PRO A 138 4.90 -2.12 8.86
CA PRO A 138 4.16 -1.18 8.00
C PRO A 138 2.75 -0.84 8.46
N ARG A 139 1.95 -1.84 8.84
CA ARG A 139 0.55 -1.67 9.32
C ARG A 139 -0.22 -0.63 8.48
N LEU A 140 -0.16 -0.74 7.15
CA LEU A 140 -0.57 0.31 6.21
C LEU A 140 -1.97 0.83 6.49
N ARG A 141 -2.97 -0.07 6.60
CA ARG A 141 -4.36 0.32 6.86
C ARG A 141 -4.50 1.15 8.14
N MET A 142 -3.80 0.78 9.23
CA MET A 142 -3.80 1.55 10.47
C MET A 142 -3.21 2.95 10.28
N ARG A 143 -2.14 3.08 9.49
CA ARG A 143 -1.52 4.38 9.17
C ARG A 143 -2.36 5.25 8.24
N HIS A 144 -3.27 4.65 7.45
CA HIS A 144 -4.18 5.37 6.57
C HIS A 144 -5.52 5.74 7.24
N MET A 145 -5.89 5.10 8.37
CA MET A 145 -7.13 5.40 9.11
C MET A 145 -7.37 6.88 9.47
N PRO A 146 -6.35 7.70 9.79
CA PRO A 146 -6.57 9.12 10.08
C PRO A 146 -7.03 9.95 8.88
N PHE A 147 -6.82 9.47 7.65
CA PHE A 147 -7.14 10.19 6.42
C PHE A 147 -8.45 9.67 5.81
N PRO A 148 -9.31 10.54 5.26
CA PRO A 148 -10.52 10.11 4.57
C PRO A 148 -10.15 9.54 3.19
N VAL A 149 -10.04 8.22 3.10
CA VAL A 149 -9.76 7.51 1.83
C VAL A 149 -11.07 6.91 1.33
N ASP A 150 -11.76 7.65 0.45
CA ASP A 150 -12.92 7.19 -0.31
C ASP A 150 -12.50 6.70 -1.71
N THR A 151 -13.48 6.34 -2.55
CA THR A 151 -13.22 5.90 -3.92
C THR A 151 -12.57 7.01 -4.75
N TRP A 152 -12.98 8.27 -4.59
CA TRP A 152 -12.38 9.38 -5.33
C TRP A 152 -10.89 9.55 -4.98
N ALA A 153 -10.53 9.47 -3.69
CA ALA A 153 -9.14 9.55 -3.25
C ALA A 153 -8.31 8.38 -3.81
N ARG A 154 -8.85 7.16 -3.84
CA ARG A 154 -8.19 6.00 -4.48
C ARG A 154 -7.94 6.25 -5.96
N GLU A 155 -8.96 6.61 -6.73
CA GLU A 155 -8.81 6.80 -8.18
C GLU A 155 -7.83 7.93 -8.50
N THR A 156 -7.86 9.01 -7.72
CA THR A 156 -6.94 10.13 -7.89
C THR A 156 -5.50 9.72 -7.59
N TRP A 157 -5.29 8.96 -6.50
CA TRP A 157 -3.97 8.41 -6.17
C TRP A 157 -3.45 7.49 -7.29
N LEU A 158 -4.29 6.59 -7.82
CA LEU A 158 -3.93 5.69 -8.91
C LEU A 158 -3.63 6.43 -10.21
N THR A 159 -4.37 7.50 -10.50
CA THR A 159 -4.12 8.35 -11.67
C THR A 159 -2.73 8.98 -11.60
N HIS A 160 -2.38 9.58 -10.46
CA HIS A 160 -1.06 10.18 -10.25
C HIS A 160 0.06 9.14 -10.27
N MET A 161 -0.16 7.96 -9.66
CA MET A 161 0.83 6.88 -9.64
C MET A 161 1.03 6.26 -11.03
N ARG A 162 -0.03 6.11 -11.84
CA ARG A 162 0.07 5.63 -13.23
C ARG A 162 0.92 6.59 -14.06
N ALA A 163 0.62 7.89 -13.98
CA ALA A 163 1.35 8.91 -14.72
C ALA A 163 2.81 9.05 -14.28
N ALA A 164 3.12 8.75 -13.01
CA ALA A 164 4.50 8.69 -12.51
C ALA A 164 5.22 7.44 -13.03
N LEU A 165 4.56 6.29 -13.01
CA LEU A 165 5.10 5.02 -13.49
C LEU A 165 5.38 5.04 -15.00
N ASP A 166 4.54 5.70 -15.79
CA ASP A 166 4.74 5.89 -17.23
C ASP A 166 6.06 6.61 -17.55
N THR A 167 6.55 7.47 -16.65
CA THR A 167 7.85 8.17 -16.84
C THR A 167 9.06 7.24 -16.75
N LEU A 168 8.90 6.04 -16.18
CA LEU A 168 9.99 5.10 -15.98
C LEU A 168 10.27 4.26 -17.23
N GLU A 169 9.35 4.24 -18.20
CA GLU A 169 9.48 3.49 -19.46
C GLU A 169 9.87 2.01 -19.22
N LEU A 170 9.29 1.39 -18.20
CA LEU A 170 9.57 0.00 -17.84
C LEU A 170 9.13 -0.95 -18.96
N SER A 171 9.74 -2.15 -18.97
CA SER A 171 9.23 -3.23 -19.82
C SER A 171 7.76 -3.52 -19.48
N PRO A 172 6.92 -3.93 -20.46
CA PRO A 172 5.50 -4.22 -20.20
C PRO A 172 5.26 -5.24 -19.07
N LEU A 173 6.19 -6.19 -18.90
CA LEU A 173 6.13 -7.16 -17.81
C LEU A 173 6.32 -6.50 -16.44
N HIS A 174 7.35 -5.68 -16.28
CA HIS A 174 7.64 -5.01 -15.01
C HIS A 174 6.58 -3.96 -14.68
N ASP A 175 6.10 -3.23 -15.70
CA ASP A 175 5.00 -2.29 -15.58
C ASP A 175 3.72 -2.95 -15.04
N GLY A 176 3.32 -4.08 -15.65
CA GLY A 176 2.15 -4.82 -15.21
C GLY A 176 2.27 -5.32 -13.77
N ILE A 177 3.43 -5.85 -13.38
CA ILE A 177 3.66 -6.38 -12.02
C ILE A 177 3.52 -5.28 -10.96
N ILE A 178 4.16 -4.13 -11.18
CA ILE A 178 4.15 -3.04 -10.20
C ILE A 178 2.78 -2.33 -10.18
N TRP A 179 2.12 -2.19 -11.34
CA TRP A 179 0.78 -1.62 -11.43
C TRP A 179 -0.27 -2.47 -10.71
N ASP A 180 -0.24 -3.79 -10.92
CA ASP A 180 -1.10 -4.76 -10.23
C ASP A 180 -1.00 -4.65 -8.71
N TYR A 181 0.22 -4.42 -8.20
CA TYR A 181 0.42 -4.19 -6.78
C TYR A 181 -0.24 -2.88 -6.33
N PHE A 182 -0.01 -1.77 -7.04
CA PHE A 182 -0.58 -0.47 -6.70
C PHE A 182 -2.10 -0.47 -6.69
N ASP A 183 -2.74 -1.08 -7.70
CA ASP A 183 -4.20 -1.17 -7.78
C ASP A 183 -4.80 -1.88 -6.56
N ARG A 184 -4.23 -3.05 -6.20
CA ARG A 184 -4.66 -3.86 -5.03
C ARG A 184 -4.37 -3.14 -3.72
N ALA A 185 -3.18 -2.56 -3.58
CA ALA A 185 -2.78 -1.88 -2.35
C ALA A 185 -3.65 -0.63 -2.10
N ALA A 186 -3.88 0.19 -3.12
CA ALA A 186 -4.75 1.36 -3.02
C ALA A 186 -6.20 0.98 -2.70
N HIS A 187 -6.72 -0.10 -3.29
CA HIS A 187 -8.05 -0.62 -2.95
C HIS A 187 -8.17 -1.01 -1.47
N ALA A 188 -7.14 -1.66 -0.90
CA ALA A 188 -7.14 -2.07 0.49
C ALA A 188 -7.12 -0.89 1.49
N MET A 189 -6.76 0.32 1.05
CA MET A 189 -6.69 1.52 1.89
C MET A 189 -8.01 2.26 2.04
N ILE A 190 -9.05 1.96 1.23
CA ILE A 190 -10.37 2.60 1.36
C ILE A 190 -10.91 2.39 2.78
N ASN A 191 -11.27 3.50 3.42
CA ASN A 191 -11.75 3.54 4.80
C ASN A 191 -12.99 4.44 5.00
N ARG A 192 -13.46 5.11 3.94
CA ARG A 192 -14.72 5.86 3.90
C ARG A 192 -15.63 5.31 2.78
N PRO A 193 -16.96 5.33 2.98
CA PRO A 193 -17.88 5.11 1.88
C PRO A 193 -17.72 6.24 0.84
N GLY A 194 -17.75 5.88 -0.44
CA GLY A 194 -17.82 6.80 -1.58
C GLY A 194 -19.25 7.05 -2.03
#